data_AF-A0A444EG63-F1
#
_entry.id   AF-A0A444EG63-F1
#
_cell.length_a   1.000
_cell.length_b   1.000
_cell.length_c   1.000
_cell.angle_alpha   90.00
_cell.angle_beta   90.00
_cell.angle_gamma   90.00
#
_symmetry.space_group_name_H-M   'P 1'
#
loop_
_entity.id
_entity.type
_entity.pdbx_description
1 polymer ?
#
loop_
_entity_poly.entity_id
_entity_poly.type
_entity_poly.pdbx_seq_one_letter_code
_entity_poly.pdbx_strand_id
1 'polypeptide(L)'
;MPYMVRDRLFFGDIKAAAEVLKNGSGEITHVLSLLSSASISFFSGWRADMSIPAEEIKKVFVGADGSPRKSLAPEKLLYSLEHAGPELKLVRMAVPLKDTEDEDLLDYLDACLDFIDQGRKEGSVLVHCFAGVSRR
;
A
#
# COMPACT_ATOMS: atom_id res chain seq x y z
N MET A 1 -3.13 6.15 15.51
CA MET A 1 -4.25 6.70 14.70
C MET A 1 -3.64 7.35 13.46
N PRO A 2 -4.27 7.24 12.29
CA PRO A 2 -3.85 7.98 11.11
C PRO A 2 -3.82 9.48 11.38
N TYR A 3 -2.86 10.20 10.79
CA TYR A 3 -2.78 11.65 10.85
C TYR A 3 -3.01 12.25 9.48
N MET A 4 -3.92 13.23 9.38
CA MET A 4 -4.21 13.92 8.13
C MET A 4 -3.05 14.86 7.78
N VAL A 5 -2.44 14.66 6.62
CA VAL A 5 -1.34 15.52 6.12
C VAL A 5 -1.82 16.50 5.06
N ARG A 6 -2.89 16.15 4.36
CA ARG A 6 -3.56 16.97 3.36
C ARG A 6 -5.02 16.51 3.27
N ASP A 7 -5.87 17.34 2.68
CA ASP A 7 -7.25 16.99 2.37
C ASP A 7 -7.35 15.59 1.73
N ARG A 8 -8.09 14.70 2.41
CA ARG A 8 -8.31 13.28 2.06
C ARG A 8 -7.05 12.41 1.97
N LEU A 9 -5.95 12.85 2.58
CA LEU A 9 -4.68 12.11 2.64
C LEU A 9 -4.20 11.97 4.08
N PHE A 10 -4.06 10.73 4.51
CA PHE A 10 -3.66 10.34 5.85
C PHE A 10 -2.38 9.54 5.81
N PHE A 11 -1.49 9.77 6.77
CA PHE A 11 -0.32 8.94 7.01
C PHE A 11 -0.52 8.13 8.29
N GLY A 12 0.05 6.92 8.35
CA GLY A 12 -0.08 6.04 9.50
C GLY A 12 1.05 5.03 9.63
N ASP A 13 1.08 4.37 10.79
CA ASP A 13 1.92 3.20 11.03
C ASP A 13 1.17 1.90 10.68
N ILE A 14 1.84 0.77 10.81
CA ILE A 14 1.23 -0.54 10.56
C ILE A 14 0.01 -0.80 11.45
N LYS A 15 -0.01 -0.27 12.68
CA LYS A 15 -1.15 -0.42 13.60
C LYS A 15 -2.37 0.34 13.08
N ALA A 16 -2.19 1.56 12.61
CA ALA A 16 -3.27 2.36 12.03
C ALA A 16 -3.85 1.70 10.77
N ALA A 17 -3.00 1.20 9.88
CA ALA A 17 -3.44 0.47 8.70
C ALA A 17 -4.15 -0.84 9.07
N ALA A 18 -3.63 -1.54 10.07
CA ALA A 18 -4.22 -2.76 10.57
C ALA A 18 -5.66 -2.56 11.08
N GLU A 19 -5.89 -1.52 11.89
CA GLU A 19 -7.22 -1.19 12.37
C GLU A 19 -8.18 -0.85 11.22
N VAL A 20 -7.74 -0.05 10.24
CA VAL A 20 -8.56 0.31 9.08
C VAL A 20 -8.88 -0.91 8.22
N LEU A 21 -7.90 -1.77 7.95
CA LEU A 21 -8.10 -2.95 7.13
C LEU A 21 -8.94 -4.02 7.86
N LYS A 22 -8.85 -4.13 9.19
CA LYS A 22 -9.62 -5.12 9.95
C LYS A 22 -11.06 -4.68 10.20
N ASN A 23 -11.25 -3.42 10.59
CA ASN A 23 -12.54 -2.92 11.07
C ASN A 23 -13.26 -2.02 10.04
N GLY A 24 -12.60 -1.67 8.94
CA GLY A 24 -13.08 -0.69 7.97
C GLY A 24 -12.86 0.75 8.46
N SER A 25 -13.35 1.69 7.65
CA SER A 25 -13.36 3.11 7.98
C SER A 25 -14.57 3.77 7.30
N GLY A 26 -15.16 4.77 7.96
CA GLY A 26 -16.20 5.60 7.34
C GLY A 26 -15.64 6.66 6.39
N GLU A 27 -14.33 6.93 6.43
CA GLU A 27 -13.68 8.00 5.67
C GLU A 27 -12.61 7.46 4.71
N ILE A 28 -11.84 6.45 5.12
CA ILE A 28 -10.75 5.87 4.33
C ILE A 28 -11.32 4.79 3.42
N THR A 29 -11.10 4.94 2.12
CA THR A 29 -11.51 3.98 1.08
C THR A 29 -10.30 3.30 0.43
N HIS A 30 -9.14 3.95 0.48
CA HIS A 30 -7.92 3.49 -0.17
C HIS A 30 -6.78 3.35 0.84
N VAL A 31 -5.97 2.30 0.72
CA VAL A 31 -4.81 2.05 1.60
C VAL A 31 -3.58 1.77 0.74
N LEU A 32 -2.53 2.59 0.87
CA LEU A 32 -1.22 2.38 0.27
C LEU A 32 -0.26 1.80 1.32
N SER A 33 0.12 0.54 1.13
CA SER A 33 1.06 -0.19 1.99
C SER A 33 2.46 -0.22 1.39
N LEU A 34 3.41 0.44 2.05
CA LEU A 34 4.83 0.43 1.71
C LEU A 34 5.59 -0.49 2.67
N LEU A 35 5.51 -1.80 2.44
CA LEU A 35 6.07 -2.85 3.29
C LEU A 35 7.03 -3.73 2.49
N SER A 36 7.89 -4.50 3.15
CA SER A 36 8.82 -5.42 2.49
C SER A 36 8.14 -6.58 1.73
N SER A 37 6.84 -6.80 1.96
CA SER A 37 6.03 -7.79 1.27
C SER A 37 4.71 -7.17 0.81
N ALA A 38 4.28 -7.55 -0.40
CA ALA A 38 2.99 -7.15 -0.95
C ALA A 38 1.82 -7.96 -0.36
N SER A 39 2.07 -9.12 0.25
CA SER A 39 1.02 -10.02 0.71
C SER A 39 0.23 -9.45 1.90
N ILE A 40 -1.11 -9.52 1.83
CA ILE A 40 -1.98 -9.19 2.97
C ILE A 40 -1.68 -10.06 4.20
N SER A 41 -1.22 -11.30 4.00
CA SER A 41 -0.83 -12.22 5.08
C SER A 41 0.40 -11.72 5.86
N PHE A 42 1.05 -10.65 5.42
CA PHE A 42 2.03 -9.95 6.25
C PHE A 42 1.43 -9.52 7.59
N PHE A 43 0.16 -9.11 7.61
CA PHE A 43 -0.51 -8.70 8.84
C PHE A 43 -0.74 -9.86 9.81
N SER A 44 -1.08 -11.06 9.31
CA SER A 44 -1.23 -12.25 10.16
C SER A 44 0.10 -12.76 10.70
N GLY A 45 1.18 -12.61 9.92
CA GLY A 45 2.55 -12.88 10.38
C GLY A 45 3.03 -11.88 11.44
N TRP A 46 2.63 -10.61 11.33
CA TRP A 46 2.96 -9.56 12.31
C TRP A 46 2.12 -9.68 13.60
N ARG A 47 0.85 -10.05 13.50
CA ARG A 47 -0.07 -10.28 14.62
C ARG A 47 -0.95 -11.51 14.34
N ALA A 48 -0.76 -12.56 15.14
CA ALA A 48 -1.46 -13.84 14.93
C ALA A 48 -2.99 -13.75 15.02
N ASP A 49 -3.55 -12.78 15.75
CA ASP A 49 -4.99 -12.51 15.88
C ASP A 49 -5.55 -11.65 14.72
N MET A 50 -4.74 -11.44 13.68
CA MET A 50 -5.06 -10.56 12.57
C MET A 50 -5.31 -11.34 11.28
N SER A 51 -6.59 -11.53 10.97
CA SER A 51 -7.04 -12.01 9.67
C SER A 51 -7.76 -10.89 8.95
N ILE A 52 -7.30 -10.55 7.75
CA ILE A 52 -7.90 -9.53 6.89
C ILE A 52 -8.35 -10.26 5.62
N PRO A 53 -9.67 -10.28 5.31
CA PRO A 53 -10.12 -10.79 4.02
C PRO A 53 -9.57 -9.89 2.91
N ALA A 54 -9.06 -10.50 1.85
CA ALA A 54 -8.63 -9.78 0.66
C ALA A 54 -8.85 -10.61 -0.60
N GLU A 55 -9.11 -9.91 -1.70
CA GLU A 55 -9.29 -10.46 -3.03
C GLU A 55 -8.39 -9.71 -4.01
N GLU A 56 -7.52 -10.44 -4.71
CA GLU A 56 -6.57 -9.85 -5.66
C GLU A 56 -7.29 -9.28 -6.89
N ILE A 57 -6.99 -8.03 -7.22
CA ILE A 57 -7.47 -7.37 -8.44
C ILE A 57 -6.43 -7.56 -9.55
N LYS A 58 -5.18 -7.17 -9.28
CA LYS A 58 -4.07 -7.32 -10.24
C LYS A 58 -2.71 -7.23 -9.58
N LYS A 59 -1.71 -7.85 -10.21
CA LYS A 59 -0.28 -7.64 -9.94
C LYS A 59 0.37 -6.97 -11.14
N VAL A 60 1.21 -5.97 -10.87
CA VAL A 60 1.98 -5.28 -11.91
C VAL A 60 3.44 -5.58 -11.72
N PHE A 61 4.10 -6.01 -12.78
CA PHE A 61 5.52 -6.38 -12.80
C PHE A 61 6.33 -5.39 -13.65
N VAL A 62 7.59 -5.22 -13.30
CA VAL A 62 8.53 -4.35 -14.04
C VAL A 62 8.72 -4.89 -15.46
N GLY A 63 8.61 -3.99 -16.44
CA GLY A 63 8.78 -4.30 -17.87
C GLY A 63 7.50 -4.71 -18.60
N ALA A 64 6.38 -4.91 -17.89
CA ALA A 64 5.10 -5.26 -18.50
C ALA A 64 4.46 -4.11 -19.31
N ASP A 65 4.85 -2.86 -19.04
CA ASP A 65 4.34 -1.64 -19.68
C ASP A 65 5.36 -0.94 -20.60
N GLY A 66 6.55 -1.54 -20.80
CA GLY A 66 7.63 -0.97 -21.61
C GLY A 66 8.30 0.27 -21.01
N SER A 67 7.99 0.65 -19.76
CA SER A 67 8.63 1.78 -19.09
C SER A 67 10.06 1.41 -18.61
N PRO A 68 11.09 2.19 -18.94
CA PRO A 68 12.45 1.92 -18.49
C PRO A 68 12.60 2.30 -17.02
N ARG A 69 12.46 1.33 -16.11
CA ARG A 69 12.91 1.47 -14.71
C ARG A 69 14.38 1.10 -14.63
N LYS A 70 15.20 2.02 -14.14
CA LYS A 70 16.67 1.95 -14.30
C LYS A 70 17.32 0.89 -13.41
N SER A 71 16.66 0.50 -12.30
CA SER A 71 17.31 -0.25 -11.22
C SER A 71 16.62 -1.56 -10.86
N LEU A 72 15.38 -1.81 -11.32
CA LEU A 72 14.63 -3.02 -10.98
C LEU A 72 14.86 -4.16 -11.98
N ALA A 73 15.05 -5.36 -11.45
CA ALA A 73 15.12 -6.57 -12.27
C ALA A 73 13.83 -6.78 -13.10
N PRO A 74 13.94 -7.26 -14.35
CA PRO A 74 12.77 -7.72 -15.11
C PRO A 74 11.95 -8.72 -14.29
N GLU A 75 10.63 -8.68 -14.41
CA GLU A 75 9.70 -9.55 -13.67
C GLU A 75 9.63 -9.32 -12.14
N LYS A 76 10.30 -8.28 -11.59
CA LYS A 76 10.08 -7.88 -10.20
C LYS A 76 8.65 -7.36 -10.03
N LEU A 77 7.98 -7.76 -8.94
CA LEU A 77 6.67 -7.20 -8.58
C LEU A 77 6.81 -5.72 -8.23
N LEU A 78 6.12 -4.87 -8.97
CA LEU A 78 6.05 -3.43 -8.72
C LEU A 78 5.03 -3.12 -7.63
N TYR A 79 3.80 -3.60 -7.79
CA TYR A 79 2.75 -3.51 -6.78
C TYR A 79 1.69 -4.58 -6.99
N SER A 80 0.94 -4.87 -5.92
CA SER A 80 -0.28 -5.68 -5.95
C SER A 80 -1.47 -4.80 -5.57
N LEU A 81 -2.55 -4.88 -6.33
CA LEU A 81 -3.83 -4.27 -5.98
C LEU A 81 -4.81 -5.36 -5.57
N GLU A 82 -5.52 -5.09 -4.49
CA GLU A 82 -6.50 -6.00 -3.92
C GLU A 82 -7.65 -5.22 -3.27
N HIS A 83 -8.82 -5.82 -3.26
CA HIS A 83 -9.87 -5.43 -2.35
C HIS A 83 -9.59 -6.03 -0.98
N ALA A 84 -9.80 -5.27 0.09
CA ALA A 84 -9.47 -5.70 1.44
C ALA A 84 -10.49 -5.24 2.49
N GLY A 85 -10.45 -5.91 3.64
CA GLY A 85 -11.21 -5.57 4.82
C GLY A 85 -12.69 -5.94 4.74
N PRO A 86 -13.52 -5.45 5.68
CA PRO A 86 -14.91 -5.84 5.78
C PRO A 86 -15.64 -5.59 4.45
N GLU A 87 -16.35 -6.63 3.98
CA GLU A 87 -17.09 -6.60 2.72
C GLU A 87 -16.24 -6.26 1.48
N LEU A 88 -14.90 -6.37 1.57
CA LEU A 88 -13.97 -6.08 0.47
C LEU A 88 -14.11 -4.65 -0.11
N LYS A 89 -14.53 -3.69 0.73
CA LYS A 89 -14.81 -2.31 0.31
C LYS A 89 -13.58 -1.43 0.18
N LEU A 90 -12.46 -1.80 0.82
CA LEU A 90 -11.23 -1.01 0.74
C LEU A 90 -10.41 -1.43 -0.46
N VAL A 91 -9.81 -0.47 -1.16
CA VAL A 91 -8.81 -0.76 -2.19
C VAL A 91 -7.42 -0.63 -1.56
N ARG A 92 -6.66 -1.73 -1.52
CA ARG A 92 -5.28 -1.72 -1.03
C ARG A 92 -4.30 -1.86 -2.18
N MET A 93 -3.35 -0.93 -2.27
CA MET A 93 -2.14 -1.09 -3.07
C MET A 93 -0.97 -1.45 -2.18
N ALA A 94 -0.35 -2.59 -2.45
CA ALA A 94 0.79 -3.09 -1.71
C ALA A 94 2.05 -3.03 -2.58
N VAL A 95 3.00 -2.20 -2.17
CA VAL A 95 4.28 -2.00 -2.84
C VAL A 95 5.35 -2.75 -2.03
N PRO A 96 5.91 -3.85 -2.56
CA PRO A 96 6.95 -4.62 -1.88
C PRO A 96 8.28 -3.86 -1.96
N LEU A 97 8.50 -3.02 -0.96
CA LEU A 97 9.62 -2.09 -0.90
C LEU A 97 10.44 -2.38 0.35
N LYS A 98 11.66 -2.87 0.16
CA LYS A 98 12.62 -3.12 1.24
C LYS A 98 13.26 -1.81 1.66
N ASP A 99 13.48 -1.66 2.96
CA ASP A 99 14.19 -0.50 3.52
C ASP A 99 15.70 -0.75 3.42
N THR A 100 16.22 -0.74 2.20
CA THR A 100 17.64 -0.98 1.86
C THR A 100 18.10 0.06 0.85
N GLU A 101 19.37 0.48 0.93
CA GLU A 101 19.96 1.48 0.01
C GLU A 101 19.93 1.04 -1.47
N ASP A 102 19.82 -0.26 -1.72
CA ASP A 102 19.77 -0.84 -3.06
C ASP A 102 18.41 -0.72 -3.76
N GLU A 103 17.35 -0.29 -3.07
CA GLU A 103 16.02 -0.10 -3.68
C GLU A 103 15.74 1.38 -3.96
N ASP A 104 15.74 1.74 -5.24
CA ASP A 104 15.38 3.09 -5.67
C ASP A 104 13.88 3.34 -5.48
N LEU A 105 13.55 4.23 -4.54
CA LEU A 105 12.18 4.67 -4.25
C LEU A 105 11.51 5.32 -5.45
N LEU A 106 12.29 5.98 -6.31
CA LEU A 106 11.79 6.73 -7.45
C LEU A 106 11.14 5.79 -8.49
N ASP A 107 11.62 4.55 -8.60
CA ASP A 107 11.05 3.55 -9.50
C ASP A 107 9.59 3.18 -9.14
N TYR A 108 9.17 3.40 -7.89
CA TYR A 108 7.82 3.12 -7.40
C TYR A 108 6.95 4.38 -7.23
N LEU A 109 7.59 5.56 -7.24
CA LEU A 109 6.96 6.81 -6.85
C LEU A 109 5.79 7.18 -7.77
N ASP A 110 5.96 7.08 -9.08
CA ASP A 110 4.93 7.44 -10.04
C ASP A 110 3.64 6.63 -9.83
N ALA A 111 3.76 5.30 -9.68
CA ALA A 111 2.62 4.43 -9.40
C ALA A 111 1.95 4.76 -8.06
N CYS A 112 2.73 5.12 -7.04
CA CYS A 112 2.21 5.55 -5.74
C CYS A 112 1.43 6.86 -5.85
N LEU A 113 1.96 7.83 -6.59
CA LEU A 113 1.32 9.14 -6.79
C LEU A 113 0.01 8.99 -7.56
N ASP A 114 0.00 8.21 -8.65
CA ASP A 114 -1.22 7.94 -9.42
C ASP A 114 -2.32 7.30 -8.55
N PHE A 115 -1.94 6.33 -7.71
CA PHE A 115 -2.88 5.70 -6.78
C PHE A 115 -3.42 6.68 -5.74
N ILE A 116 -2.56 7.53 -5.17
CA ILE A 116 -2.97 8.55 -4.20
C ILE A 116 -3.93 9.55 -4.85
N ASP A 117 -3.59 10.03 -6.05
CA ASP A 117 -4.40 11.02 -6.75
C ASP A 117 -5.76 10.48 -7.16
N GLN A 118 -5.83 9.22 -7.61
CA GLN A 118 -7.10 8.58 -7.92
C GLN A 118 -7.91 8.31 -6.65
N GLY A 119 -7.29 7.73 -5.62
CA GLY A 119 -7.98 7.42 -4.37
C GLY A 119 -8.54 8.67 -3.67
N ARG A 120 -7.86 9.82 -3.78
CA ARG A 120 -8.33 11.12 -3.25
C ARG A 120 -9.50 11.73 -4.03
N LYS A 121 -9.77 11.29 -5.25
CA LYS A 121 -10.95 11.71 -6.03
C LYS A 121 -12.19 10.89 -5.63
N GLU A 122 -11.99 9.65 -5.22
CA GLU A 122 -13.05 8.70 -4.87
C GLU A 122 -13.38 8.68 -3.37
N GLY A 123 -12.40 8.98 -2.52
CA GLY A 123 -12.55 9.07 -1.07
C GLY A 123 -11.25 9.53 -0.41
N SER A 124 -10.88 8.91 0.72
CA SER A 124 -9.62 9.21 1.41
C SER A 124 -8.62 8.07 1.32
N VAL A 125 -7.34 8.45 1.27
CA VAL A 125 -6.19 7.55 1.16
C VAL A 125 -5.42 7.51 2.47
N LEU A 126 -5.16 6.32 2.98
CA LEU A 126 -4.19 6.06 4.04
C LEU A 126 -2.89 5.52 3.45
N VAL A 127 -1.81 6.29 3.55
CA VAL A 127 -0.46 5.83 3.25
C VAL A 127 0.21 5.37 4.54
N HIS A 128 0.80 4.18 4.53
CA HIS A 128 1.53 3.68 5.68
C HIS A 128 2.77 2.88 5.28
N CYS A 129 3.71 2.83 6.21
CA CYS A 129 4.80 1.86 6.21
C CYS A 129 4.74 1.05 7.50
N PHE A 130 5.87 0.45 7.92
CA PHE A 130 5.91 -0.25 9.21
C PHE A 130 5.82 0.73 10.38
N ALA A 131 6.73 1.70 10.46
CA ALA A 131 6.82 2.65 11.57
C ALA A 131 5.93 3.90 11.41
N GLY A 132 5.47 4.21 10.19
CA GLY A 132 4.78 5.48 9.89
C GLY A 132 5.70 6.72 9.87
N VAL A 133 7.02 6.51 9.90
CA VAL A 133 8.05 7.56 9.96
C VAL A 133 9.23 7.30 9.03
N SER A 134 9.43 6.07 8.53
CA SER A 134 10.61 5.77 7.71
C SER A 134 10.37 6.17 6.25
N ARG A 135 10.83 7.39 5.94
CA ARG A 135 11.65 7.83 4.79
C ARG A 135 11.40 9.33 4.55
N ARG A 136 12.30 10.16 5.08
CA ARG A 136 12.39 11.60 4.77
C ARG A 136 13.03 11.79 3.41
#